data_AF-A0A7K1DYG7-F1
#
_entry.id   AF-A0A7K1DYG7-F1
#
_cell.length_a   1.000
_cell.length_b   1.000
_cell.length_c   1.000
_cell.angle_alpha   90.00
_cell.angle_beta   90.00
_cell.angle_gamma   90.00
#
_symmetry.space_group_name_H-M   'P 1'
#
loop_
_entity.id
_entity.type
_entity.pdbx_description
1 polymer ?
#
loop_
_entity_poly.entity_id
_entity_poly.type
_entity_poly.pdbx_seq_one_letter_code
_entity_poly.pdbx_strand_id
1 'polypeptide(L)' 'MLNIIAFLVAGAFFYGGFYLFGLAFQVPESQAAWVFFAGIIVNLIALVIPINILSRRN' A
#
# COMPACT_ATOMS: atom_id res chain seq x y z
N MET A 1 -16.24 9.42 11.57
CA MET A 1 -15.55 10.03 10.41
C MET A 1 -14.08 9.60 10.31
N LEU A 2 -13.27 9.74 11.37
CA LEU A 2 -11.85 9.35 11.35
C LEU A 2 -11.60 7.91 10.84
N ASN A 3 -12.43 6.94 11.25
CA ASN A 3 -12.30 5.55 10.80
C ASN A 3 -12.56 5.35 9.29
N ILE A 4 -13.48 6.13 8.72
CA ILE A 4 -13.78 6.08 7.28
C ILE A 4 -12.61 6.67 6.50
N ILE A 5 -12.06 7.80 6.97
CA ILE A 5 -10.88 8.42 6.36
C ILE A 5 -9.68 7.47 6.43
N ALA A 6 -9.42 6.86 7.59
CA ALA A 6 -8.34 5.89 7.75
C ALA A 6 -8.53 4.67 6.84
N PHE A 7 -9.77 4.18 6.69
CA PHE A 7 -10.08 3.09 5.75
C PHE A 7 -9.83 3.48 4.29
N LEU A 8 -10.26 4.67 3.86
CA LEU A 8 -10.04 5.17 2.50
C LEU A 8 -8.55 5.36 2.20
N VAL A 9 -7.79 5.89 3.16
CA VAL A 9 -6.34 6.04 3.05
C VAL A 9 -5.68 4.66 2.94
N ALA A 10 -6.01 3.72 3.83
CA ALA A 10 -5.49 2.35 3.74
C ALA A 10 -5.81 1.69 2.39
N GLY A 11 -7.03 1.86 1.88
CA GLY A 11 -7.42 1.39 0.55
C GLY A 11 -6.58 2.01 -0.56
N ALA A 12 -6.34 3.33 -0.53
CA ALA A 12 -5.52 4.01 -1.53
C ALA A 12 -4.08 3.49 -1.54
N PHE A 13 -3.46 3.30 -0.37
CA PHE A 13 -2.14 2.69 -0.27
C PHE A 13 -2.16 1.25 -0.80
N PHE A 14 -3.17 0.45 -0.45
CA PHE A 14 -3.29 -0.93 -0.94
C PHE A 14 -3.37 -0.99 -2.47
N TYR A 15 -4.28 -0.23 -3.09
CA TYR A 15 -4.37 -0.19 -4.55
C TYR A 15 -3.11 0.39 -5.21
N GLY A 16 -2.49 1.39 -4.59
CA GLY A 16 -1.21 1.94 -5.05
C GLY A 16 -0.07 0.92 -5.05
N GLY A 17 0.02 0.08 -4.01
CA GLY A 17 1.04 -0.97 -3.94
C GLY A 17 0.85 -2.04 -5.03
N PHE A 18 -0.39 -2.46 -5.29
CA PHE A 18 -0.69 -3.37 -6.40
C PHE A 18 -0.45 -2.74 -7.78
N TYR A 19 -0.73 -1.45 -7.94
CA TYR A 19 -0.39 -0.73 -9.16
C TYR A 19 1.12 -0.74 -9.42
N LEU A 20 1.93 -0.53 -8.39
CA LEU A 20 3.39 -0.60 -8.49
C LEU A 20 3.89 -2.00 -8.90
N PHE A 21 3.25 -3.08 -8.44
CA PHE A 21 3.57 -4.43 -8.92
C PHE A 21 3.34 -4.58 -10.43
N GLY A 22 2.25 -4.05 -10.95
CA GLY A 22 2.00 -4.02 -12.40
C GLY A 22 3.01 -3.16 -13.15
N LEU A 23 3.32 -1.99 -12.60
CA LEU A 23 4.29 -1.05 -13.16
C LEU A 23 5.71 -1.64 -13.24
N ALA A 24 6.08 -2.52 -12.30
CA ALA A 24 7.38 -3.19 -12.29
C ALA A 24 7.67 -3.99 -13.57
N PHE A 25 6.63 -4.46 -14.27
CA PHE A 25 6.75 -5.15 -15.57
C PHE A 25 6.81 -4.22 -16.79
N GLN A 26 6.64 -2.91 -16.58
CA GLN A 26 6.58 -1.90 -17.64
C GLN A 26 7.78 -0.94 -17.63
N VAL A 27 8.55 -0.92 -16.54
CA VAL A 27 9.76 -0.11 -16.39
C VAL A 27 11.00 -0.85 -16.90
N PRO A 28 12.12 -0.14 -17.17
CA PRO A 28 13.39 -0.78 -17.50
C PRO A 28 13.82 -1.81 -16.44
N GLU A 29 14.50 -2.88 -16.87
CA GLU A 29 14.93 -3.99 -16.00
C GLU A 29 15.74 -3.52 -14.78
N SER A 30 16.59 -2.51 -14.96
CA SER A 30 17.39 -1.91 -13.88
C SER A 30 16.56 -1.29 -12.75
N GLN A 31 15.28 -0.99 -13.00
CA GLN A 31 14.35 -0.37 -12.05
C GLN A 31 13.24 -1.32 -11.59
N ALA A 32 13.00 -2.41 -12.33
CA ALA A 32 11.89 -3.35 -12.07
C ALA A 32 11.88 -3.88 -10.64
N ALA A 33 13.04 -4.31 -10.13
CA ALA A 33 13.17 -4.80 -8.76
C ALA A 33 12.80 -3.71 -7.73
N TRP A 34 13.29 -2.48 -7.91
CA TRP A 34 13.01 -1.37 -7.01
C TRP A 34 11.53 -0.99 -7.00
N VAL A 35 10.90 -0.94 -8.17
CA VAL A 35 9.46 -0.65 -8.29
C VAL A 35 8.62 -1.76 -7.66
N PHE A 36 9.02 -3.02 -7.84
CA PHE A 36 8.36 -4.16 -7.19
C PHE A 36 8.46 -4.07 -5.65
N PHE A 37 9.67 -3.85 -5.11
CA PHE A 37 9.87 -3.71 -3.66
C PHE A 37 9.17 -2.47 -3.09
N ALA A 38 9.09 -1.37 -3.83
CA ALA A 38 8.29 -0.22 -3.43
C ALA A 38 6.80 -0.59 -3.27
N GLY A 39 6.26 -1.41 -4.17
CA GLY A 39 4.90 -1.95 -4.03
C GLY A 39 4.70 -2.76 -2.74
N ILE A 40 5.70 -3.57 -2.34
CA ILE A 40 5.66 -4.32 -1.08
C ILE A 40 5.60 -3.36 0.11
N ILE A 41 6.50 -2.37 0.14
CA ILE A 41 6.57 -1.39 1.23
C ILE A 41 5.25 -0.62 1.36
N VAL A 42 4.70 -0.16 0.23
CA VAL A 42 3.42 0.56 0.18
C VAL A 42 2.27 -0.29 0.72
N ASN A 43 2.21 -1.58 0.36
CA ASN A 43 1.20 -2.49 0.88
C ASN A 43 1.39 -2.82 2.38
N LEU A 44 2.63 -2.91 2.86
CA LEU A 44 2.88 -3.05 4.30
C LEU A 44 2.38 -1.83 5.08
N ILE A 45 2.60 -0.62 4.57
CA ILE A 45 2.05 0.62 5.15
C ILE A 45 0.52 0.58 5.15
N ALA A 46 -0.10 0.10 4.07
CA ALA A 46 -1.56 -0.05 4.00
C ALA A 46 -2.12 -0.93 5.13
N LEU A 47 -1.39 -1.99 5.53
CA LEU A 47 -1.78 -2.89 6.61
C LEU A 47 -1.55 -2.28 8.02
N VAL A 48 -0.57 -1.40 8.18
CA VAL A 48 -0.29 -0.73 9.46
C VAL A 48 -1.49 0.11 9.93
N ILE A 49 -2.22 0.73 9.01
CA ILE A 49 -3.38 1.60 9.29
C ILE A 49 -4.51 0.83 10.01
N PRO A 50 -5.10 -0.25 9.45
CA PRO A 50 -6.16 -0.99 10.14
C PRO A 50 -5.65 -1.64 11.43
N ILE A 51 -4.42 -2.17 11.45
CA ILE A 51 -3.86 -2.87 12.62
C ILE A 51 -3.67 -1.91 13.81
N ASN A 52 -3.20 -0.68 13.59
CA ASN A 52 -2.86 0.21 14.71
C ASN A 52 -3.91 1.29 15.00
N ILE A 53 -4.65 1.73 13.97
CA ILE A 53 -5.59 2.86 14.08
C ILE A 53 -7.03 2.35 14.24
N LEU A 54 -7.41 1.30 13.50
CA LEU A 54 -8.78 0.77 13.55
C LEU A 54 -8.98 -0.34 14.59
N SER A 55 -7.92 -1.05 15.01
CA SER A 55 -8.00 -2.17 15.97
C SER A 55 -8.32 -1.76 17.41
N ARG A 56 -8.25 -0.48 17.78
CA ARG A 56 -8.47 -0.02 19.17
C ARG A 56 -9.95 0.11 19.56
N ARG A 57 -10.84 -0.63 18.91
CA ARG A 57 -12.30 -0.51 19.06
C ARG A 57 -12.96 -1.72 19.73
N ASN A 58 -12.27 -2.31 20.72
CA ASN A 58 -12.84 -3.22 21.70
C ASN A 58 -12.76 -2.59 23.09
#